data_AF-A0AAD7EJM8-F1
#
_entry.id   AF-A0AAD7EJM8-F1
#
_cell.length_a   1.000
_cell.length_b   1.000
_cell.length_c   1.000
_cell.angle_alpha   90.00
_cell.angle_beta   90.00
_cell.angle_gamma   90.00
#
_symmetry.space_group_name_H-M   'P 1'
#
loop_
_entity.id
_entity.type
_entity.pdbx_description
1 polymer ?
#
loop_
_entity_poly.entity_id
_entity_poly.type
_entity_poly.pdbx_seq_one_letter_code
_entity_poly.pdbx_strand_id
1 'polypeptide(L)'
;MCKHHPPLLAWVQDGSISRPTSSSDAAGYLCDAAKCKLPTCNCVSMSPPGGLNASQVPMFVVFTADDAVQSYAIDAVNQFLAHRQNPNGCTPKMTYFTSLNFTNYTLVTDWYVAGNEIADHTMTHVGDPPQDEINGNLIALNVLAGIPLKSIIGFCAPFLNFTVNTLKLLAAAGFTYDFSTPAAIPVTDPGMDAFWLDTLDNGMANDCLAVAGSCKGQPVLPGFWEIPMYAYFDERGPAGAHLMDPWLDRANGATKVKDTATLEYMKATFCDGEQRQIG
;
A
#
# COMPACT_ATOMS: atom_id res chain seq x y z
N MET A 1 28.88 -12.97 -34.64
CA MET A 1 28.34 -11.61 -34.44
C MET A 1 26.94 -11.74 -33.85
N CYS A 2 26.83 -11.82 -32.53
CA CYS A 2 25.54 -11.86 -31.85
C CYS A 2 25.03 -10.42 -31.69
N LYS A 3 23.85 -10.15 -32.23
CA LYS A 3 23.15 -8.88 -32.02
C LYS A 3 22.74 -8.82 -30.55
N HIS A 4 23.29 -7.85 -29.81
CA HIS A 4 22.73 -7.42 -28.55
C HIS A 4 21.34 -6.80 -28.82
N HIS A 5 20.29 -7.44 -28.32
CA HIS A 5 19.08 -6.71 -28.01
C HIS A 5 19.27 -6.04 -26.64
N PRO A 6 19.04 -4.72 -26.53
CA PRO A 6 19.01 -4.08 -25.22
C PRO A 6 17.83 -4.65 -24.43
N PRO A 7 17.95 -4.80 -23.09
CA PRO A 7 16.79 -5.10 -22.27
C PRO A 7 15.80 -3.94 -22.43
N LEU A 8 14.55 -4.26 -22.76
CA LEU A 8 13.44 -3.34 -22.58
C LEU A 8 13.34 -3.03 -21.09
N LEU A 9 13.75 -1.81 -20.71
CA LEU A 9 13.41 -1.21 -19.44
C LEU A 9 11.91 -0.90 -19.49
N ALA A 10 11.09 -1.84 -19.03
CA ALA A 10 9.73 -1.53 -18.62
C ALA A 10 9.83 -0.87 -17.24
N TRP A 11 9.52 0.42 -17.16
CA TRP A 11 9.18 1.06 -15.90
C TRP A 11 7.80 0.54 -15.53
N VAL A 12 7.74 -0.37 -14.57
CA VAL A 12 6.48 -0.99 -14.14
C VAL A 12 5.95 -0.21 -12.94
N GLN A 13 4.62 -0.13 -12.83
CA GLN A 13 3.92 0.56 -11.75
C GLN A 13 4.24 -0.01 -10.36
N ASP A 14 4.74 -1.24 -10.29
CA ASP A 14 5.05 -2.01 -9.08
C ASP A 14 6.20 -1.45 -8.21
N GLY A 15 6.78 -0.29 -8.55
CA GLY A 15 8.08 0.08 -8.04
C GLY A 15 9.14 -0.95 -8.48
N SER A 16 10.36 -0.86 -7.94
CA SER A 16 11.38 -1.87 -8.26
C SER A 16 11.07 -3.15 -7.47
N ILE A 17 10.78 -4.25 -8.17
CA ILE A 17 10.70 -5.62 -7.60
C ILE A 17 11.97 -6.07 -6.87
N SER A 18 13.05 -5.28 -6.97
CA SER A 18 14.30 -5.44 -6.24
C SER A 18 14.69 -4.11 -5.58
N ARG A 19 14.00 -3.74 -4.50
CA ARG A 19 14.51 -2.75 -3.55
C ARG A 19 15.22 -3.45 -2.40
N PRO A 20 16.28 -2.86 -1.83
CA PRO A 20 16.86 -3.36 -0.59
C PRO A 20 15.78 -3.30 0.51
N THR A 21 15.34 -4.45 1.00
CA THR A 21 14.38 -4.52 2.11
C THR A 21 15.10 -4.31 3.44
N SER A 22 14.43 -3.70 4.42
CA SER A 22 14.99 -3.37 5.72
C SER A 22 14.31 -4.17 6.85
N SER A 23 15.11 -4.65 7.81
CA SER A 23 14.61 -5.08 9.12
C SER A 23 14.57 -3.88 10.09
N SER A 24 13.79 -3.97 11.17
CA SER A 24 13.76 -2.95 12.23
C SER A 24 15.14 -2.68 12.83
N ASP A 25 15.96 -3.73 13.00
CA ASP A 25 17.34 -3.63 13.46
C ASP A 25 18.25 -2.93 12.44
N ALA A 26 18.08 -3.23 11.15
CA ALA A 26 18.81 -2.54 10.07
C ALA A 26 18.42 -1.06 9.96
N ALA A 27 17.17 -0.72 10.31
CA ALA A 27 16.68 0.64 10.36
C ALA A 27 17.19 1.44 11.56
N GLY A 28 17.76 0.80 12.60
CA GLY A 28 18.13 1.51 13.84
C GLY A 28 16.95 2.19 14.51
N TYR A 29 15.75 1.62 14.35
CA TYR A 29 14.50 2.11 14.91
C TYR A 29 14.44 1.85 16.42
N LEU A 30 13.96 2.84 17.18
CA LEU A 30 13.79 2.73 18.63
C LEU A 30 12.43 3.29 19.01
N CYS A 31 11.62 2.50 19.71
CA CYS A 31 10.32 2.92 20.22
C CYS A 31 10.18 2.60 21.71
N ASP A 32 9.81 3.61 22.49
CA ASP A 32 9.41 3.41 23.88
C ASP A 32 7.92 3.05 23.92
N ALA A 33 7.64 1.75 23.91
CA ALA A 33 6.28 1.23 23.95
C ALA A 33 5.49 1.62 25.22
N ALA A 34 6.14 2.16 26.27
CA ALA A 34 5.43 2.70 27.43
C ALA A 34 4.85 4.09 27.15
N LYS A 35 5.47 4.87 26.24
CA LYS A 35 5.04 6.22 25.85
C LYS A 35 4.19 6.21 24.58
N CYS A 36 4.55 5.39 23.60
CA CYS A 36 3.78 5.23 22.37
C CYS A 36 2.60 4.30 22.60
N LYS A 37 1.39 4.87 22.72
CA LYS A 37 0.16 4.14 23.04
C LYS A 37 -0.97 4.49 22.09
N LEU A 38 -1.73 3.46 21.72
CA LEU A 38 -2.98 3.62 20.99
C LEU A 38 -3.96 4.52 21.78
N PRO A 39 -4.82 5.28 21.09
CA PRO A 39 -5.05 5.27 19.64
C PRO A 39 -4.17 6.24 18.84
N THR A 40 -3.31 7.01 19.49
CA THR A 40 -2.58 8.11 18.82
C THR A 40 -1.16 7.75 18.40
N CYS A 41 -0.61 6.65 18.93
CA CYS A 41 0.73 6.18 18.58
C CYS A 41 0.77 4.65 18.60
N ASN A 42 1.36 4.03 17.60
CA ASN A 42 1.68 2.61 17.58
C ASN A 42 3.11 2.39 17.13
N CYS A 43 3.87 1.59 17.88
CA CYS A 43 5.23 1.21 17.49
C CYS A 43 5.19 0.19 16.35
N VAL A 44 6.16 0.26 15.45
CA VAL A 44 6.48 -0.84 14.51
C VAL A 44 6.58 -2.17 15.26
N SER A 45 5.82 -3.16 14.80
CA SER A 45 5.70 -4.47 15.44
C SER A 45 5.23 -5.53 14.45
N MET A 46 5.76 -6.74 14.58
CA MET A 46 5.21 -7.93 13.91
C MET A 46 4.03 -8.55 14.69
N SER A 47 3.93 -8.24 15.98
CA SER A 47 2.84 -8.71 16.83
C SER A 47 1.61 -7.82 16.71
N PRO A 48 0.40 -8.38 16.82
CA PRO A 48 -0.83 -7.60 16.71
C PRO A 48 -0.90 -6.42 17.69
N PRO A 49 -1.50 -5.28 17.26
CA PRO A 49 -1.67 -4.11 18.11
C PRO A 49 -2.55 -4.44 19.32
N GLY A 50 -2.34 -3.70 20.41
CA GLY A 50 -3.13 -3.84 21.64
C GLY A 50 -2.80 -5.08 22.50
N GLY A 51 -1.76 -5.86 22.15
CA GLY A 51 -1.36 -7.03 22.91
C GLY A 51 -2.33 -8.21 22.80
N LEU A 52 -3.09 -8.25 21.70
CA LEU A 52 -4.00 -9.36 21.41
C LEU A 52 -3.20 -10.60 20.99
N ASN A 53 -3.65 -11.78 21.41
CA ASN A 53 -3.20 -13.00 20.78
C ASN A 53 -3.76 -13.03 19.37
N ALA A 54 -2.98 -13.52 18.43
CA ALA A 54 -3.35 -13.38 17.05
C ALA A 54 -4.63 -14.17 16.68
N SER A 55 -4.94 -15.26 17.40
CA SER A 55 -6.20 -16.01 17.27
C SER A 55 -7.46 -15.21 17.64
N GLN A 56 -7.28 -14.04 18.26
CA GLN A 56 -8.36 -13.09 18.61
C GLN A 56 -8.48 -11.95 17.59
N VAL A 57 -7.56 -11.86 16.64
CA VAL A 57 -7.44 -10.73 15.73
C VAL A 57 -8.17 -11.08 14.43
N PRO A 58 -9.11 -10.24 13.95
CA PRO A 58 -9.70 -10.43 12.64
C PRO A 58 -8.65 -10.20 11.56
N MET A 59 -8.62 -11.08 10.55
CA MET A 59 -7.82 -10.87 9.36
C MET A 59 -8.47 -9.78 8.50
N PHE A 60 -7.80 -8.64 8.38
CA PHE A 60 -8.20 -7.58 7.45
C PHE A 60 -7.60 -7.83 6.07
N VAL A 61 -8.43 -7.68 5.04
CA VAL A 61 -7.98 -7.63 3.64
C VAL A 61 -8.40 -6.27 3.10
N VAL A 62 -7.42 -5.45 2.72
CA VAL A 62 -7.65 -4.13 2.14
C VAL A 62 -7.54 -4.28 0.62
N PHE A 63 -8.65 -4.02 -0.07
CA PHE A 63 -8.64 -3.89 -1.51
C PHE A 63 -8.38 -2.43 -1.86
N THR A 64 -7.53 -2.21 -2.85
CA THR A 64 -7.23 -0.88 -3.38
C THR A 64 -7.25 -0.89 -4.90
N ALA A 65 -7.55 0.25 -5.49
CA ALA A 65 -7.39 0.51 -6.91
C ALA A 65 -6.78 1.90 -7.05
N ASP A 66 -5.87 2.02 -8.00
CA ASP A 66 -5.11 3.24 -8.22
C ASP A 66 -5.52 3.87 -9.57
N ASP A 67 -5.04 5.08 -9.83
CA ASP A 67 -5.25 5.83 -11.07
C ASP A 67 -6.67 6.36 -11.32
N ALA A 68 -7.08 6.34 -12.59
CA ALA A 68 -8.25 7.02 -13.08
C ALA A 68 -9.52 6.23 -12.78
N VAL A 69 -10.50 6.86 -12.14
CA VAL A 69 -11.80 6.22 -11.92
C VAL A 69 -12.59 6.20 -13.23
N GLN A 70 -12.81 5.00 -13.75
CA GLN A 70 -13.53 4.74 -15.01
C GLN A 70 -14.61 3.68 -14.85
N SER A 71 -15.61 3.69 -15.73
CA SER A 71 -16.70 2.71 -15.66
C SER A 71 -16.19 1.27 -15.78
N TYR A 72 -15.23 1.01 -16.67
CA TYR A 72 -14.68 -0.34 -16.82
C TYR A 72 -13.88 -0.81 -15.59
N ALA A 73 -13.22 0.11 -14.87
CA ALA A 73 -12.49 -0.20 -13.64
C ALA A 73 -13.48 -0.53 -12.52
N ILE A 74 -14.54 0.28 -12.37
CA ILE A 74 -15.63 0.02 -11.42
C ILE A 74 -16.37 -1.28 -11.75
N ASP A 75 -16.61 -1.59 -13.01
CA ASP A 75 -17.24 -2.84 -13.44
C ASP A 75 -16.37 -4.05 -13.08
N ALA A 76 -15.05 -3.97 -13.30
CA ALA A 76 -14.11 -5.02 -12.90
C ALA A 76 -14.12 -5.22 -11.38
N VAL A 77 -14.14 -4.13 -10.61
CA VAL A 77 -14.20 -4.19 -9.14
C VAL A 77 -15.49 -4.81 -8.63
N ASN A 78 -16.62 -4.39 -9.20
CA ASN A 78 -17.93 -4.89 -8.80
C ASN A 78 -18.13 -6.37 -9.11
N GLN A 79 -17.47 -6.91 -10.14
CA GLN A 79 -17.52 -8.35 -10.43
C GLN A 79 -17.06 -9.22 -9.24
N PHE A 80 -16.14 -8.73 -8.41
CA PHE A 80 -15.64 -9.50 -7.26
C PHE A 80 -16.24 -9.06 -5.91
N LEU A 81 -16.58 -7.78 -5.70
CA LEU A 81 -17.06 -7.27 -4.40
C LEU A 81 -18.59 -7.15 -4.24
N ALA A 82 -19.33 -6.83 -5.30
CA ALA A 82 -20.72 -6.35 -5.17
C ALA A 82 -21.68 -7.36 -4.52
N HIS A 83 -21.36 -8.66 -4.59
CA HIS A 83 -22.16 -9.74 -4.03
C HIS A 83 -21.48 -10.45 -2.85
N ARG A 84 -20.48 -9.82 -2.23
CA ARG A 84 -19.77 -10.34 -1.06
C ARG A 84 -20.26 -9.67 0.22
N GLN A 85 -20.10 -10.36 1.32
CA GLN A 85 -20.37 -9.85 2.66
C GLN A 85 -19.21 -10.23 3.58
N ASN A 86 -18.82 -9.30 4.43
CA ASN A 86 -17.95 -9.58 5.57
C ASN A 86 -18.71 -10.44 6.61
N PRO A 87 -18.01 -11.10 7.55
CA PRO A 87 -18.65 -11.90 8.60
C PRO A 87 -19.69 -11.14 9.44
N ASN A 88 -19.64 -9.81 9.47
CA ASN A 88 -20.60 -8.95 10.15
C ASN A 88 -21.84 -8.60 9.30
N GLY A 89 -21.97 -9.14 8.09
CA GLY A 89 -23.10 -8.90 7.17
C GLY A 89 -23.00 -7.62 6.34
N CYS A 90 -21.98 -6.78 6.55
CA CYS A 90 -21.76 -5.59 5.73
C CYS A 90 -21.11 -5.95 4.39
N THR A 91 -21.46 -5.21 3.33
CA THR A 91 -20.72 -5.26 2.07
C THR A 91 -19.27 -4.80 2.29
N PRO A 92 -18.26 -5.51 1.75
CA PRO A 92 -16.88 -5.06 1.79
C PRO A 92 -16.72 -3.66 1.22
N LYS A 93 -15.80 -2.89 1.79
CA LYS A 93 -15.41 -1.56 1.32
C LYS A 93 -14.00 -1.60 0.79
N MET A 94 -13.69 -0.64 -0.05
CA MET A 94 -12.45 -0.55 -0.79
C MET A 94 -12.00 0.90 -0.84
N THR A 95 -10.70 1.11 -1.01
CA THR A 95 -10.09 2.43 -1.15
C THR A 95 -9.69 2.66 -2.60
N TYR A 96 -9.99 3.83 -3.16
CA TYR A 96 -9.54 4.21 -4.49
C TYR A 96 -8.55 5.38 -4.40
N PHE A 97 -7.28 5.15 -4.73
CA PHE A 97 -6.26 6.19 -4.83
C PHE A 97 -6.38 6.83 -6.21
N THR A 98 -6.96 8.03 -6.26
CA THR A 98 -7.41 8.62 -7.53
C THR A 98 -6.43 9.68 -8.03
N SER A 99 -6.04 9.58 -9.31
CA SER A 99 -5.33 10.65 -10.04
C SER A 99 -6.28 11.37 -11.01
N LEU A 100 -5.93 12.58 -11.48
CA LEU A 100 -6.91 13.42 -12.20
C LEU A 100 -7.12 13.01 -13.65
N ASN A 101 -6.07 12.51 -14.31
CA ASN A 101 -6.11 12.32 -15.75
C ASN A 101 -7.15 11.25 -16.10
N PHE A 102 -8.04 11.59 -17.03
CA PHE A 102 -9.18 10.77 -17.46
C PHE A 102 -10.27 10.48 -16.42
N THR A 103 -10.06 10.69 -15.12
CA THR A 103 -11.04 10.39 -14.06
C THR A 103 -12.44 10.95 -14.31
N ASN A 104 -13.44 10.09 -14.17
CA ASN A 104 -14.84 10.48 -14.18
C ASN A 104 -15.32 10.80 -12.74
N TYR A 105 -15.41 12.09 -12.40
CA TYR A 105 -15.76 12.55 -11.06
C TYR A 105 -17.19 12.22 -10.61
N THR A 106 -18.11 11.94 -11.53
CA THR A 106 -19.42 11.41 -11.16
C THR A 106 -19.26 10.03 -10.54
N LEU A 107 -18.42 9.17 -11.12
CA LEU A 107 -18.15 7.84 -10.56
C LEU A 107 -17.38 7.91 -9.24
N VAL A 108 -16.47 8.88 -9.08
CA VAL A 108 -15.80 9.16 -7.79
C VAL A 108 -16.84 9.51 -6.71
N THR A 109 -17.81 10.35 -7.06
CA THR A 109 -18.91 10.72 -6.16
C THR A 109 -19.74 9.50 -5.77
N ASP A 110 -20.16 8.71 -6.76
CA ASP A 110 -20.95 7.49 -6.54
C ASP A 110 -20.20 6.48 -5.66
N TRP A 111 -18.89 6.33 -5.90
CA TRP A 111 -18.02 5.45 -5.11
C TRP A 111 -17.98 5.86 -3.64
N TYR A 112 -17.77 7.15 -3.36
CA TYR A 112 -17.78 7.69 -2.00
C TYR A 112 -19.15 7.58 -1.33
N VAL A 113 -20.24 7.90 -2.04
CA VAL A 113 -21.61 7.79 -1.53
C VAL A 113 -22.00 6.35 -1.23
N ALA A 114 -21.45 5.37 -1.96
CA ALA A 114 -21.58 3.96 -1.64
C ALA A 114 -20.81 3.53 -0.36
N GLY A 115 -20.10 4.46 0.30
CA GLY A 115 -19.38 4.26 1.54
C GLY A 115 -17.98 3.69 1.37
N ASN A 116 -17.43 3.73 0.16
CA ASN A 116 -16.03 3.41 -0.10
C ASN A 116 -15.16 4.65 0.15
N GLU A 117 -13.85 4.44 0.30
CA GLU A 117 -12.89 5.51 0.50
C GLU A 117 -12.37 6.04 -0.84
N ILE A 118 -12.17 7.36 -0.91
CA ILE A 118 -11.43 8.05 -1.97
C ILE A 118 -10.20 8.68 -1.32
N ALA A 119 -9.04 8.36 -1.87
CA ALA A 119 -7.74 8.80 -1.40
C ALA A 119 -6.94 9.45 -2.54
N ASP A 120 -5.87 10.15 -2.20
CA ASP A 120 -5.08 10.96 -3.13
C ASP A 120 -3.98 10.14 -3.81
N HIS A 121 -3.82 10.31 -5.13
CA HIS A 121 -2.77 9.69 -5.96
C HIS A 121 -2.10 10.71 -6.91
N THR A 122 -1.95 11.94 -6.44
CA THR A 122 -1.43 13.11 -7.15
C THR A 122 -2.24 13.56 -8.37
N MET A 123 -1.93 14.75 -8.90
CA MET A 123 -2.64 15.28 -10.05
C MET A 123 -2.29 14.53 -11.34
N THR A 124 -0.99 14.44 -11.62
CA THR A 124 -0.47 13.99 -12.91
C THR A 124 0.25 12.64 -12.85
N HIS A 125 0.06 11.89 -11.76
CA HIS A 125 0.64 10.57 -11.52
C HIS A 125 2.17 10.59 -11.59
N VAL A 126 2.79 11.33 -10.65
CA VAL A 126 4.24 11.51 -10.56
C VAL A 126 4.82 11.00 -9.24
N GLY A 127 5.98 10.36 -9.31
CA GLY A 127 6.78 10.00 -8.14
C GLY A 127 7.57 11.18 -7.59
N ASP A 128 8.00 11.08 -6.32
CA ASP A 128 8.53 12.19 -5.51
C ASP A 128 7.71 13.48 -5.71
N PRO A 129 6.38 13.42 -5.47
CA PRO A 129 5.50 14.50 -5.87
C PRO A 129 5.78 15.78 -5.07
N PRO A 130 5.89 16.93 -5.76
CA PRO A 130 5.91 18.22 -5.09
C PRO A 130 4.56 18.54 -4.41
N GLN A 131 4.54 19.54 -3.54
CA GLN A 131 3.38 19.87 -2.72
C GLN A 131 2.13 20.24 -3.55
N ASP A 132 2.31 20.86 -4.71
CA ASP A 132 1.22 21.24 -5.62
C ASP A 132 0.54 20.02 -6.25
N GLU A 133 1.29 18.96 -6.55
CA GLU A 133 0.75 17.67 -7.03
C GLU A 133 -0.17 17.00 -6.01
N ILE A 134 0.16 17.10 -4.72
CA ILE A 134 -0.65 16.56 -3.63
C ILE A 134 -1.87 17.48 -3.39
N ASN A 135 -1.63 18.76 -3.11
CA ASN A 135 -2.70 19.69 -2.73
C ASN A 135 -3.69 19.96 -3.87
N GLY A 136 -3.21 19.94 -5.11
CA GLY A 136 -4.05 20.14 -6.28
C GLY A 136 -5.05 19.00 -6.48
N ASN A 137 -4.67 17.76 -6.18
CA ASN A 137 -5.55 16.61 -6.27
C ASN A 137 -6.62 16.62 -5.17
N LEU A 138 -6.25 16.95 -3.92
CA LEU A 138 -7.22 17.24 -2.84
C LEU A 138 -8.29 18.25 -3.26
N ILE A 139 -7.86 19.38 -3.84
CA ILE A 139 -8.77 20.44 -4.32
C ILE A 139 -9.68 19.90 -5.41
N ALA A 140 -9.14 19.17 -6.38
CA ALA A 140 -9.91 18.65 -7.49
C ALA A 140 -10.93 17.58 -7.07
N LEU A 141 -10.55 16.63 -6.21
CA LEU A 141 -11.48 15.65 -5.65
C LEU A 141 -12.61 16.32 -4.85
N ASN A 142 -12.30 17.38 -4.10
CA ASN A 142 -13.31 18.15 -3.39
C ASN A 142 -14.25 18.95 -4.32
N VAL A 143 -13.70 19.69 -5.28
CA VAL A 143 -14.48 20.60 -6.13
C VAL A 143 -15.23 19.86 -7.24
N LEU A 144 -14.63 18.82 -7.82
CA LEU A 144 -15.17 18.12 -8.98
C LEU A 144 -16.03 16.91 -8.60
N ALA A 145 -15.75 16.23 -7.48
CA ALA A 145 -16.54 15.10 -6.98
C ALA A 145 -17.27 15.38 -5.66
N GLY A 146 -17.13 16.58 -5.09
CA GLY A 146 -17.85 16.95 -3.86
C GLY A 146 -17.37 16.22 -2.61
N ILE A 147 -16.22 15.54 -2.65
CA ILE A 147 -15.71 14.76 -1.50
C ILE A 147 -15.24 15.75 -0.43
N PRO A 148 -15.76 15.71 0.81
CA PRO A 148 -15.31 16.63 1.85
C PRO A 148 -13.80 16.46 2.08
N LEU A 149 -13.02 17.56 2.12
CA LEU A 149 -11.57 17.49 2.33
C LEU A 149 -11.19 16.67 3.57
N LYS A 150 -11.95 16.79 4.66
CA LYS A 150 -11.75 16.01 5.90
C LYS A 150 -11.96 14.49 5.76
N SER A 151 -12.54 14.05 4.65
CA SER A 151 -12.77 12.64 4.33
C SER A 151 -11.70 12.08 3.39
N ILE A 152 -10.86 12.94 2.79
CA ILE A 152 -9.73 12.52 1.95
C ILE A 152 -8.51 12.46 2.86
N ILE A 153 -8.27 11.29 3.45
CA ILE A 153 -7.30 11.13 4.55
C ILE A 153 -6.11 10.24 4.22
N GLY A 154 -6.19 9.48 3.12
CA GLY A 154 -5.15 8.58 2.65
C GLY A 154 -4.40 9.11 1.44
N PHE A 155 -3.16 8.67 1.29
CA PHE A 155 -2.32 8.95 0.13
C PHE A 155 -1.56 7.70 -0.29
N CYS A 156 -1.38 7.51 -1.60
CA CYS A 156 -0.46 6.55 -2.19
C CYS A 156 0.39 7.28 -3.23
N ALA A 157 1.72 7.15 -3.18
CA ALA A 157 2.61 7.75 -4.14
C ALA A 157 2.60 6.96 -5.46
N PRO A 158 2.43 7.61 -6.62
CA PRO A 158 2.60 6.99 -7.92
C PRO A 158 3.92 6.21 -8.02
N PHE A 159 3.86 5.02 -8.60
CA PHE A 159 4.98 4.08 -8.75
C PHE A 159 5.64 3.64 -7.43
N LEU A 160 4.95 3.83 -6.29
CA LEU A 160 5.49 3.63 -4.95
C LEU A 160 6.81 4.40 -4.75
N ASN A 161 6.92 5.56 -5.40
CA ASN A 161 8.11 6.39 -5.41
C ASN A 161 7.85 7.62 -4.53
N PHE A 162 8.13 7.47 -3.25
CA PHE A 162 8.01 8.52 -2.25
C PHE A 162 9.39 8.84 -1.65
N THR A 163 9.48 10.01 -1.02
CA THR A 163 10.68 10.43 -0.29
C THR A 163 10.31 10.84 1.14
N VAL A 164 11.32 11.03 1.98
CA VAL A 164 11.16 11.67 3.30
C VAL A 164 10.48 13.04 3.17
N ASN A 165 10.70 13.76 2.06
CA ASN A 165 10.03 15.02 1.81
C ASN A 165 8.55 14.81 1.50
N THR A 166 8.19 13.80 0.70
CA THR A 166 6.79 13.41 0.46
C THR A 166 6.04 13.22 1.78
N LEU A 167 6.54 12.38 2.69
CA LEU A 167 5.87 12.11 3.98
C LEU A 167 5.70 13.38 4.83
N LYS A 168 6.69 14.28 4.84
CA LYS A 168 6.59 15.58 5.54
C LYS A 168 5.51 16.47 4.93
N LEU A 169 5.39 16.49 3.61
CA LEU A 169 4.36 17.25 2.91
C LEU A 169 2.96 16.69 3.22
N LEU A 170 2.80 15.37 3.24
CA LEU A 170 1.54 14.71 3.59
C LEU A 170 1.11 15.02 5.03
N ALA A 171 2.01 14.86 5.99
CA ALA A 171 1.73 15.22 7.39
C ALA A 171 1.40 16.71 7.55
N ALA A 172 2.09 17.60 6.84
CA ALA A 172 1.80 19.04 6.87
C ALA A 172 0.47 19.40 6.20
N ALA A 173 0.03 18.64 5.19
CA ALA A 173 -1.27 18.79 4.54
C ALA A 173 -2.42 18.18 5.36
N GLY A 174 -2.12 17.43 6.43
CA GLY A 174 -3.11 16.87 7.35
C GLY A 174 -3.67 15.52 6.92
N PHE A 175 -2.96 14.78 6.06
CA PHE A 175 -3.28 13.37 5.79
C PHE A 175 -3.16 12.54 7.08
N THR A 176 -3.95 11.48 7.17
CA THR A 176 -3.88 10.53 8.30
C THR A 176 -2.85 9.46 8.04
N TYR A 177 -2.77 8.94 6.80
CA TYR A 177 -1.89 7.83 6.48
C TYR A 177 -1.28 7.90 5.08
N ASP A 178 -0.14 7.23 4.94
CA ASP A 178 0.50 6.86 3.67
C ASP A 178 0.39 5.33 3.45
N PHE A 179 0.21 4.92 2.19
CA PHE A 179 0.15 3.52 1.74
C PHE A 179 1.19 3.23 0.64
N SER A 180 2.29 3.97 0.62
CA SER A 180 3.30 3.89 -0.45
C SER A 180 4.42 2.91 -0.15
N THR A 181 4.62 2.56 1.12
CA THR A 181 5.80 1.80 1.54
C THR A 181 5.63 0.30 1.32
N PRO A 182 6.53 -0.36 0.57
CA PRO A 182 6.46 -1.80 0.39
C PRO A 182 6.98 -2.58 1.62
N ALA A 183 6.41 -3.77 1.82
CA ALA A 183 6.95 -4.84 2.65
C ALA A 183 7.13 -6.09 1.77
N ALA A 184 8.36 -6.36 1.37
CA ALA A 184 8.68 -7.33 0.31
C ALA A 184 9.54 -8.50 0.80
N ILE A 185 9.59 -8.75 2.11
CA ILE A 185 10.16 -9.96 2.69
C ILE A 185 9.01 -10.92 3.08
N PRO A 186 9.06 -12.20 2.65
CA PRO A 186 8.03 -13.18 2.99
C PRO A 186 7.76 -13.25 4.50
N VAL A 187 6.50 -13.37 4.88
CA VAL A 187 6.08 -13.47 6.29
C VAL A 187 6.60 -14.72 7.02
N THR A 188 7.11 -15.69 6.25
CA THR A 188 7.77 -16.90 6.75
C THR A 188 9.23 -16.66 7.14
N ASP A 189 9.80 -15.51 6.77
CA ASP A 189 11.16 -15.13 7.15
C ASP A 189 11.17 -14.48 8.56
N PRO A 190 12.07 -14.88 9.47
CA PRO A 190 12.18 -14.26 10.79
C PRO A 190 12.55 -12.77 10.75
N GLY A 191 13.20 -12.30 9.69
CA GLY A 191 13.59 -10.91 9.46
C GLY A 191 12.61 -10.13 8.56
N MET A 192 11.37 -10.61 8.43
CA MET A 192 10.34 -9.96 7.61
C MET A 192 10.10 -8.48 7.91
N ASP A 193 9.53 -7.77 6.95
CA ASP A 193 9.18 -6.35 7.03
C ASP A 193 7.66 -6.12 7.00
N ALA A 194 6.86 -7.18 7.04
CA ALA A 194 5.39 -7.13 7.13
C ALA A 194 4.93 -6.73 8.55
N PHE A 195 5.15 -5.46 8.91
CA PHE A 195 4.76 -4.88 10.19
C PHE A 195 3.30 -4.42 10.19
N TRP A 196 2.64 -4.60 11.33
CA TRP A 196 1.34 -3.97 11.57
C TRP A 196 1.44 -2.45 11.47
N LEU A 197 0.33 -1.82 11.08
CA LEU A 197 0.21 -0.37 10.93
C LEU A 197 0.84 0.35 12.12
N ASP A 198 1.73 1.29 11.84
CA ASP A 198 2.45 2.05 12.85
C ASP A 198 2.36 3.54 12.59
N THR A 199 2.72 4.31 13.60
CA THR A 199 2.79 5.77 13.50
C THR A 199 4.24 6.21 13.44
N LEU A 200 4.50 7.25 12.66
CA LEU A 200 5.83 7.82 12.50
C LEU A 200 6.26 8.72 13.68
N ASP A 201 5.63 8.63 14.85
CA ASP A 201 6.08 9.23 16.12
C ASP A 201 7.51 8.85 16.50
N ASN A 202 7.96 7.66 16.06
CA ASN A 202 9.33 7.18 16.24
C ASN A 202 10.04 6.95 14.89
N GLY A 203 9.45 7.49 13.82
CA GLY A 203 9.86 7.38 12.42
C GLY A 203 9.72 6.00 11.79
N MET A 204 10.22 5.86 10.57
CA MET A 204 10.01 4.66 9.76
C MET A 204 10.95 3.51 10.13
N ALA A 205 10.47 2.28 9.88
CA ALA A 205 11.27 1.07 9.86
C ALA A 205 11.29 0.35 8.49
N ASN A 206 10.20 0.45 7.72
CA ASN A 206 10.11 -0.09 6.36
C ASN A 206 10.90 0.73 5.34
N ASP A 207 11.36 0.06 4.28
CA ASP A 207 11.98 0.60 3.06
C ASP A 207 13.13 1.61 3.31
N CYS A 208 13.76 1.55 4.48
CA CYS A 208 14.65 2.61 4.91
C CYS A 208 15.96 2.67 4.10
N LEU A 209 16.33 1.53 3.52
CA LEU A 209 17.50 1.39 2.64
C LEU A 209 17.23 1.87 1.21
N ALA A 210 15.97 1.90 0.76
CA ALA A 210 15.62 2.40 -0.56
C ALA A 210 15.26 3.88 -0.55
N VAL A 211 14.68 4.37 0.55
CA VAL A 211 14.31 5.78 0.70
C VAL A 211 15.43 6.53 1.42
N ALA A 212 16.11 7.40 0.67
CA ALA A 212 17.23 8.17 1.22
C ALA A 212 16.79 9.03 2.41
N GLY A 213 17.42 8.77 3.57
CA GLY A 213 17.21 9.55 4.79
C GLY A 213 16.08 9.08 5.70
N SER A 214 15.44 7.94 5.43
CA SER A 214 14.43 7.34 6.34
C SER A 214 15.02 6.34 7.34
N CYS A 215 16.28 5.92 7.20
CA CYS A 215 16.97 5.16 8.24
C CYS A 215 17.06 5.94 9.58
N LYS A 216 17.22 5.19 10.67
CA LYS A 216 17.41 5.67 12.06
C LYS A 216 16.18 6.36 12.64
N GLY A 217 15.00 5.81 12.38
CA GLY A 217 13.73 6.34 12.86
C GLY A 217 13.45 7.73 12.31
N GLN A 218 13.61 7.92 11.00
CA GLN A 218 13.31 9.18 10.32
C GLN A 218 12.31 8.94 9.17
N PRO A 219 11.53 9.96 8.76
CA PRO A 219 11.28 11.19 9.51
C PRO A 219 10.43 10.91 10.76
N VAL A 220 10.55 11.76 11.78
CA VAL A 220 9.62 11.75 12.93
C VAL A 220 8.43 12.64 12.63
N LEU A 221 7.25 12.04 12.47
CA LEU A 221 5.98 12.70 12.13
C LEU A 221 4.87 12.21 13.08
N PRO A 222 4.72 12.82 14.27
CA PRO A 222 3.77 12.36 15.28
C PRO A 222 2.32 12.30 14.77
N GLY A 223 1.66 11.16 15.01
CA GLY A 223 0.27 10.89 14.63
C GLY A 223 0.05 10.59 13.14
N PHE A 224 1.08 10.63 12.30
CA PHE A 224 1.00 10.24 10.90
C PHE A 224 1.22 8.73 10.77
N TRP A 225 0.28 8.04 10.13
CA TRP A 225 0.28 6.58 10.02
C TRP A 225 0.96 6.10 8.76
N GLU A 226 1.69 5.01 8.90
CA GLU A 226 2.20 4.22 7.79
C GLU A 226 1.40 2.92 7.73
N ILE A 227 0.98 2.55 6.53
CA ILE A 227 0.32 1.27 6.26
C ILE A 227 1.16 0.54 5.22
N PRO A 228 2.06 -0.37 5.64
CA PRO A 228 2.94 -1.06 4.70
C PRO A 228 2.16 -1.96 3.75
N MET A 229 2.50 -1.90 2.47
CA MET A 229 1.94 -2.73 1.42
C MET A 229 2.66 -4.07 1.35
N TYR A 230 1.99 -5.13 1.82
CA TYR A 230 2.59 -6.46 1.83
C TYR A 230 2.59 -7.05 0.43
N ALA A 231 3.77 -7.43 -0.05
CA ALA A 231 3.89 -8.19 -1.28
C ALA A 231 3.32 -9.60 -1.10
N TYR A 232 2.77 -10.16 -2.16
CA TYR A 232 2.62 -11.60 -2.31
C TYR A 232 3.70 -12.14 -3.24
N PHE A 233 4.03 -13.41 -3.07
CA PHE A 233 5.21 -14.01 -3.70
C PHE A 233 4.82 -15.12 -4.65
N ASP A 234 5.46 -15.13 -5.82
CA ASP A 234 5.43 -16.30 -6.69
C ASP A 234 6.46 -17.36 -6.27
N GLU A 235 6.61 -18.42 -7.07
CA GLU A 235 7.49 -19.56 -6.80
C GLU A 235 8.98 -19.19 -6.69
N ARG A 236 9.37 -17.98 -7.12
CA ARG A 236 10.73 -17.45 -6.99
C ARG A 236 10.99 -16.83 -5.59
N GLY A 237 10.00 -16.85 -4.70
CA GLY A 237 10.12 -16.31 -3.34
C GLY A 237 10.41 -14.81 -3.38
N PRO A 238 11.37 -14.29 -2.58
CA PRO A 238 11.71 -12.86 -2.57
C PRO A 238 12.05 -12.27 -3.95
N ALA A 239 12.56 -13.06 -4.90
CA ALA A 239 12.86 -12.61 -6.27
C ALA A 239 11.62 -12.54 -7.19
N GLY A 240 10.45 -12.90 -6.67
CA GLY A 240 9.16 -12.85 -7.33
C GLY A 240 8.10 -12.22 -6.43
N ALA A 241 8.47 -11.14 -5.74
CA ALA A 241 7.54 -10.29 -5.00
C ALA A 241 6.68 -9.48 -5.98
N HIS A 242 5.39 -9.37 -5.67
CA HIS A 242 4.41 -8.57 -6.41
C HIS A 242 3.72 -7.64 -5.42
N LEU A 243 3.88 -6.33 -5.63
CA LEU A 243 3.24 -5.28 -4.82
C LEU A 243 1.95 -4.81 -5.49
N MET A 244 2.04 -4.57 -6.80
CA MET A 244 0.93 -4.20 -7.67
C MET A 244 0.86 -5.20 -8.84
N ASP A 245 -0.28 -5.25 -9.53
CA ASP A 245 -0.56 -5.95 -10.80
C ASP A 245 0.42 -7.09 -11.18
N PRO A 246 0.19 -8.32 -10.70
CA PRO A 246 1.12 -9.41 -10.94
C PRO A 246 1.15 -9.76 -12.43
N TRP A 247 2.33 -10.05 -12.98
CA TRP A 247 2.45 -10.44 -14.39
C TRP A 247 1.66 -11.73 -14.71
N LEU A 248 0.52 -11.56 -15.38
CA LEU A 248 -0.46 -12.62 -15.59
C LEU A 248 -0.22 -13.49 -16.83
N ASP A 249 0.46 -12.97 -17.86
CA ASP A 249 0.48 -13.63 -19.17
C ASP A 249 1.47 -14.80 -19.24
N ARG A 250 2.54 -14.76 -18.44
CA ARG A 250 3.66 -15.72 -18.50
C ARG A 250 4.35 -15.92 -17.16
N ALA A 251 3.57 -16.33 -16.15
CA ALA A 251 4.07 -16.56 -14.79
C ALA A 251 5.39 -17.36 -14.78
N ASN A 252 6.38 -16.88 -14.03
CA ASN A 252 7.70 -17.51 -13.86
C ASN A 252 8.48 -17.77 -15.17
N GLY A 253 8.28 -16.92 -16.19
CA GLY A 253 8.95 -17.06 -17.49
C GLY A 253 8.39 -18.20 -18.34
N ALA A 254 7.20 -18.70 -18.00
CA ALA A 254 6.51 -19.71 -18.79
C ALA A 254 6.14 -19.19 -20.19
N THR A 255 6.06 -20.09 -21.16
CA THR A 255 5.67 -19.73 -22.54
C THR A 255 4.15 -19.75 -22.75
N LYS A 256 3.38 -20.16 -21.74
CA LYS A 256 1.92 -20.26 -21.74
C LYS A 256 1.34 -19.46 -20.57
N VAL A 257 0.17 -18.87 -20.82
CA VAL A 257 -0.65 -18.23 -19.80
C VAL A 257 -1.11 -19.26 -18.78
N LYS A 258 -1.03 -18.91 -17.49
CA LYS A 258 -1.57 -19.70 -16.38
C LYS A 258 -2.55 -18.82 -15.59
N ASP A 259 -3.82 -18.86 -15.98
CA ASP A 259 -4.88 -18.02 -15.41
C ASP A 259 -5.09 -18.23 -13.89
N THR A 260 -4.58 -19.31 -13.30
CA THR A 260 -4.69 -19.60 -11.85
C THR A 260 -3.52 -19.12 -11.01
N ALA A 261 -2.41 -18.68 -11.63
CA ALA A 261 -1.16 -18.41 -10.93
C ALA A 261 -1.33 -17.37 -9.81
N THR A 262 -1.95 -16.23 -10.11
CA THR A 262 -2.20 -15.16 -9.14
C THR A 262 -3.05 -15.61 -7.97
N LEU A 263 -4.10 -16.39 -8.23
CA LEU A 263 -4.94 -16.93 -7.16
C LEU A 263 -4.14 -17.86 -6.24
N GLU A 264 -3.23 -18.65 -6.78
CA GLU A 264 -2.35 -19.54 -6.00
C GLU A 264 -1.38 -18.72 -5.14
N TYR A 265 -0.76 -17.67 -5.69
CA TYR A 265 0.19 -16.80 -4.96
C TYR A 265 -0.50 -16.02 -3.84
N MET A 266 -1.66 -15.44 -4.12
CA MET A 266 -2.47 -14.72 -3.12
C MET A 266 -2.92 -15.66 -2.01
N LYS A 267 -3.39 -16.89 -2.34
CA LYS A 267 -3.79 -17.88 -1.34
C LYS A 267 -2.63 -18.33 -0.46
N ALA A 268 -1.48 -18.61 -1.05
CA ALA A 268 -0.29 -19.01 -0.29
C ALA A 268 0.10 -17.91 0.71
N THR A 269 0.20 -16.67 0.23
CA THR A 269 0.57 -15.51 1.08
C THR A 269 -0.47 -15.26 2.18
N PHE A 270 -1.76 -15.35 1.86
CA PHE A 270 -2.83 -15.21 2.86
C PHE A 270 -2.76 -16.29 3.94
N CYS A 271 -2.58 -17.55 3.55
CA CYS A 271 -2.48 -18.68 4.48
C CYS A 271 -1.22 -18.58 5.35
N ASP A 272 -0.08 -18.17 4.80
CA ASP A 272 1.15 -17.97 5.57
C ASP A 272 0.96 -16.86 6.62
N GLY A 273 0.25 -15.79 6.27
CA GLY A 273 -0.16 -14.74 7.20
C GLY A 273 -1.12 -15.24 8.29
N GLU A 274 -2.12 -16.05 7.92
CA GLU A 274 -3.09 -16.64 8.86
C GLU A 274 -2.42 -17.60 9.85
N GLN A 275 -1.52 -18.48 9.39
CA GLN A 275 -0.83 -19.44 10.27
C GLN A 275 -0.01 -18.72 11.35
N ARG A 276 0.59 -17.58 11.03
CA ARG A 276 1.30 -16.74 12.01
C ARG A 276 0.37 -15.90 12.88
N GLN A 277 -0.85 -15.62 12.39
CA GLN A 277 -1.89 -15.08 13.24
C GLN A 277 -2.53 -16.13 14.16
N ILE A 278 -2.20 -17.41 14.06
CA ILE A 278 -2.82 -18.45 14.92
C ILE A 278 -1.79 -19.10 15.86
N GLY A 279 -0.51 -19.14 15.47
CA GLY A 279 0.61 -19.65 16.28
C GLY A 279 1.22 -18.61 17.22
#